data_AF-A0A3D3PAL3-F1
#
_entry.id   AF-A0A3D3PAL3-F1
#
_cell.length_a   1.000
_cell.length_b   1.000
_cell.length_c   1.000
_cell.angle_alpha   90.00
_cell.angle_beta   90.00
_cell.angle_gamma   90.00
#
_symmetry.space_group_name_H-M   'P 1'
#
loop_
_entity.id
_entity.type
_entity.pdbx_description
1 polymer ?
#
loop_
_entity_poly.entity_id
_entity_poly.type
_entity_poly.pdbx_seq_one_letter_code
_entity_poly.pdbx_strand_id
1 'polypeptide(L)'
;MEIPFIVNARKDTGLFNSKVGIWLFLASEVTLFGGLFSGYLFLRLYADYPWPERALPVLPGLINTFVLIGSSVTVVFAWAALKMREWRKFQIYMAITLVCAGLFMVLKGIEYNAKFGHQAVRLQGGGPVQDSTIVEGHLHYAELNEEGLMVEVKEDRKKEDGVFKANRVLIKASEFTFVLTRPTHEAYVKEILRQAGDRSKISLAEPYRVIDKDELNAGKMNRDQLSNSEKASIAEKGEVLSTELLDKLEDAFLEARSHDRKIRTEFLAASWDWVRNVKGEEEASTYVVEKEIWKDRRAEDAEKIKILSLRASSEVTFKVDPPLTLVLKPGDLVKKVNVGDLSAKLRDDTLVSGEVLPSPMILGVDALDFRTTAQRAEAEGLDPVPVIEETWLLNHKAHHGSHDDHGETEGADHRNDFKKIWDCHMAWLKAETERLEKKDRVPTLNDKYRVNWDQILAYQELDYDVEKVYEQGKARTLERSGLFDLKGFAGANHKIDGDKFPHLKIPRANVGFESTFTPKWNTYYAIYFTITGLHGLHVIGGALVLGYYLFFGRKMYDSNPEWLANRVEIGGLFWHFVDLVWIFLFPILYLM
;
A
#
# COMPACT_ATOMS: atom_id res chain seq x y z
N MET A 1 55.49 -10.20 -8.26
CA MET A 1 55.08 -11.35 -7.42
C MET A 1 53.91 -12.01 -8.12
N GLU A 2 54.10 -13.20 -8.71
CA GLU A 2 53.01 -13.94 -9.34
C GLU A 2 52.19 -14.61 -8.25
N ILE A 3 50.92 -14.24 -8.14
CA ILE A 3 50.02 -14.87 -7.17
C ILE A 3 49.54 -16.18 -7.81
N PRO A 4 49.80 -17.35 -7.19
CA PRO A 4 49.42 -18.64 -7.75
C PRO A 4 47.91 -18.73 -7.95
N PHE A 5 47.50 -19.41 -9.03
CA PHE A 5 46.09 -19.63 -9.41
C PHE A 5 45.29 -18.39 -9.81
N ILE A 6 45.94 -17.21 -9.87
CA ILE A 6 45.42 -15.98 -10.47
C ILE A 6 46.01 -15.78 -11.86
N VAL A 7 47.30 -16.06 -12.03
CA VAL A 7 48.03 -15.89 -13.31
C VAL A 7 48.10 -17.19 -14.11
N ASN A 8 48.12 -18.34 -13.44
CA ASN A 8 48.16 -19.68 -14.04
C ASN A 8 46.92 -20.47 -13.62
N ALA A 9 46.36 -21.28 -14.52
CA ALA A 9 45.24 -22.16 -14.19
C ALA A 9 45.63 -23.20 -13.12
N ARG A 10 44.69 -23.63 -12.28
CA ARG A 10 44.94 -24.74 -11.36
C ARG A 10 45.16 -26.03 -12.15
N LYS A 11 46.08 -26.88 -11.67
CA LYS A 11 46.44 -28.14 -12.35
C LYS A 11 45.33 -29.21 -12.30
N ASP A 12 44.47 -29.15 -11.29
CA ASP A 12 43.38 -30.10 -11.05
C ASP A 12 42.14 -29.81 -11.91
N THR A 13 41.77 -28.53 -12.02
CA THR A 13 40.50 -28.07 -12.63
C THR A 13 40.72 -27.34 -13.95
N GLY A 14 41.94 -26.90 -14.26
CA GLY A 14 42.22 -26.06 -15.43
C GLY A 14 41.63 -24.65 -15.35
N LEU A 15 41.11 -24.24 -14.19
CA LEU A 15 40.45 -22.95 -13.99
C LEU A 15 41.27 -21.99 -13.12
N PHE A 16 41.06 -20.69 -13.33
CA PHE A 16 41.57 -19.64 -12.45
C PHE A 16 40.68 -19.50 -11.20
N ASN A 17 41.27 -19.12 -10.06
CA ASN A 17 40.53 -18.89 -8.81
C ASN A 17 39.37 -17.91 -8.97
N SER A 18 39.56 -16.86 -9.75
CA SER A 18 38.52 -15.86 -10.03
C SER A 18 37.36 -16.44 -10.84
N LYS A 19 37.62 -17.40 -11.73
CA LYS A 19 36.57 -18.11 -12.49
C LYS A 19 35.77 -19.04 -11.58
N VAL A 20 36.42 -19.75 -10.66
CA VAL A 20 35.72 -20.54 -9.63
C VAL A 20 34.91 -19.64 -8.70
N GLY A 21 35.50 -18.53 -8.25
CA GLY A 21 34.84 -17.57 -7.38
C GLY A 21 33.58 -16.97 -8.01
N ILE A 22 33.63 -16.58 -9.29
CA ILE A 22 32.43 -16.06 -9.95
C ILE A 22 31.36 -17.15 -10.11
N TRP A 23 31.72 -18.39 -10.47
CA TRP A 23 30.73 -19.48 -10.57
C TRP A 23 30.04 -19.76 -9.24
N LEU A 24 30.77 -19.75 -8.12
CA LEU A 24 30.19 -19.89 -6.79
C LEU A 24 29.24 -18.74 -6.43
N PHE A 25 29.66 -17.50 -6.75
CA PHE A 25 28.81 -16.32 -6.57
C PHE A 25 27.53 -16.40 -7.44
N LEU A 26 27.65 -16.81 -8.70
CA LEU A 26 26.49 -16.98 -9.59
C LEU A 26 25.54 -18.06 -9.05
N ALA A 27 26.06 -19.16 -8.49
CA ALA A 27 25.24 -20.19 -7.87
C ALA A 27 24.47 -19.67 -6.64
N SER A 28 25.07 -18.80 -5.81
CA SER A 28 24.34 -18.15 -4.72
C SER A 28 23.25 -17.21 -5.21
N GLU A 29 23.50 -16.47 -6.30
CA GLU A 29 22.48 -15.59 -6.89
C GLU A 29 21.32 -16.36 -7.51
N VAL A 30 21.59 -17.50 -8.17
CA VAL A 30 20.52 -18.40 -8.64
C VAL A 30 19.63 -18.85 -7.48
N THR A 31 20.23 -19.14 -6.32
CA THR A 31 19.48 -19.55 -5.13
C THR A 31 18.66 -18.39 -4.55
N LEU A 32 19.22 -17.18 -4.50
CA LEU A 32 18.53 -15.96 -4.06
C LEU A 32 17.31 -15.65 -4.94
N PHE A 33 17.51 -15.53 -6.26
CA PHE A 33 16.42 -15.26 -7.21
C PHE A 33 15.45 -16.42 -7.31
N GLY A 34 15.92 -17.67 -7.22
CA GLY A 34 15.07 -18.86 -7.17
C GLY A 34 14.08 -18.85 -6.00
N GLY A 35 14.53 -18.43 -4.81
CA GLY A 35 13.66 -18.23 -3.66
C GLY A 35 12.61 -17.14 -3.89
N LEU A 36 13.01 -16.00 -4.45
CA LEU A 36 12.10 -14.89 -4.75
C LEU A 36 11.09 -15.25 -5.85
N PHE A 37 11.51 -15.93 -6.92
CA PHE A 37 10.62 -16.41 -7.98
C PHE A 37 9.61 -17.42 -7.45
N SER A 38 10.05 -18.34 -6.59
CA SER A 38 9.16 -19.31 -5.95
C SER A 38 8.14 -18.62 -5.05
N GLY A 39 8.57 -17.63 -4.26
CA GLY A 39 7.68 -16.81 -3.43
C GLY A 39 6.65 -16.05 -4.27
N TYR A 40 7.07 -15.48 -5.41
CA TYR A 40 6.17 -14.80 -6.34
C TYR A 40 5.13 -15.75 -6.92
N LEU A 41 5.56 -16.91 -7.41
CA LEU A 41 4.66 -17.93 -7.96
C LEU A 41 3.66 -18.43 -6.93
N PHE A 42 4.11 -18.69 -5.70
CA PHE A 42 3.22 -19.14 -4.62
C PHE A 42 2.19 -18.08 -4.27
N LEU A 43 2.62 -16.84 -4.05
CA LEU A 43 1.70 -15.72 -3.81
C LEU A 43 0.71 -15.56 -4.97
N ARG A 44 1.17 -15.73 -6.21
CA ARG A 44 0.31 -15.60 -7.38
C ARG A 44 -0.74 -16.72 -7.48
N LEU A 45 -0.36 -17.96 -7.23
CA LEU A 45 -1.25 -19.12 -7.35
C LEU A 45 -2.30 -19.18 -6.24
N TYR A 46 -1.98 -18.62 -5.06
CA TYR A 46 -2.82 -18.72 -3.86
C TYR A 46 -3.35 -17.38 -3.35
N ALA A 47 -3.11 -16.26 -4.04
CA ALA A 47 -3.65 -14.98 -3.61
C ALA A 47 -5.18 -14.95 -3.78
N ASP A 48 -5.88 -14.73 -2.67
CA ASP A 48 -7.26 -14.27 -2.67
C ASP A 48 -7.29 -12.83 -3.20
N TYR A 49 -7.40 -12.72 -4.52
CA TYR A 49 -7.57 -11.53 -5.37
C TYR A 49 -8.05 -10.23 -4.65
N PRO A 50 -7.43 -9.05 -4.90
CA PRO A 50 -7.04 -8.54 -6.22
C PRO A 50 -5.55 -8.64 -6.57
N TRP A 51 -5.25 -9.37 -7.64
CA TRP A 51 -3.92 -9.36 -8.27
C TRP A 51 -3.98 -8.48 -9.52
N PRO A 52 -3.05 -7.53 -9.71
CA PRO A 52 -3.04 -6.65 -10.87
C PRO A 52 -2.55 -7.43 -12.10
N GLU A 53 -3.46 -8.13 -12.78
CA GLU A 53 -3.11 -8.87 -13.99
C GLU A 53 -3.09 -7.93 -15.19
N ARG A 54 -1.95 -7.91 -15.90
CA ARG A 54 -1.70 -7.05 -17.09
C ARG A 54 -1.81 -5.54 -16.84
N ALA A 55 -1.61 -5.08 -15.61
CA ALA A 55 -1.29 -3.67 -15.33
C ALA A 55 0.10 -3.25 -15.87
N LEU A 56 0.89 -4.20 -16.37
CA LEU A 56 2.24 -3.98 -16.87
C LEU A 56 2.25 -3.88 -18.40
N PRO A 57 2.69 -2.75 -18.99
CA PRO A 57 2.83 -2.66 -20.43
C PRO A 57 3.91 -3.64 -20.91
N VAL A 58 3.54 -4.54 -21.82
CA VAL A 58 4.43 -5.62 -22.28
C VAL A 58 5.55 -5.09 -23.16
N LEU A 59 5.30 -4.04 -23.96
CA LEU A 59 6.27 -3.50 -24.91
C LEU A 59 7.56 -2.97 -24.26
N PRO A 60 7.52 -2.09 -23.23
CA PRO A 60 8.75 -1.66 -22.55
C PRO A 60 9.53 -2.83 -21.96
N GLY A 61 8.82 -3.83 -21.41
CA GLY A 61 9.43 -5.07 -20.94
C GLY A 61 10.16 -5.80 -22.05
N LEU A 62 9.51 -5.96 -23.21
CA LEU A 62 10.05 -6.65 -24.38
C LEU A 62 11.25 -5.92 -24.98
N ILE A 63 11.18 -4.60 -25.15
CA ILE A 63 12.30 -3.78 -25.63
C ILE A 63 13.49 -3.93 -24.70
N ASN A 64 13.27 -3.85 -23.38
CA ASN A 64 14.33 -4.05 -22.38
C ASN A 64 14.96 -5.44 -22.48
N THR A 65 14.15 -6.48 -22.73
CA THR A 65 14.66 -7.83 -22.96
C THR A 65 15.59 -7.90 -24.17
N PHE A 66 15.22 -7.30 -25.31
CA PHE A 66 16.11 -7.25 -26.47
C PHE A 66 17.36 -6.40 -26.25
N VAL A 67 17.25 -5.28 -25.54
CA VAL A 67 18.38 -4.41 -25.19
C VAL A 67 19.40 -5.17 -24.36
N LEU A 68 18.96 -5.90 -23.34
CA LEU A 68 19.84 -6.69 -22.48
C LEU A 68 20.48 -7.86 -23.23
N ILE A 69 19.70 -8.68 -23.93
CA ILE A 69 20.24 -9.80 -24.73
C ILE A 69 21.26 -9.29 -25.77
N GLY A 70 20.95 -8.18 -26.45
CA GLY A 70 21.87 -7.55 -27.39
C GLY A 70 23.16 -7.06 -26.70
N SER A 71 23.04 -6.50 -25.50
CA SER A 71 24.20 -6.05 -24.71
C SER A 71 25.14 -7.21 -24.35
N SER A 72 24.62 -8.40 -24.03
CA SER A 72 25.42 -9.60 -23.81
C SER A 72 26.29 -9.95 -25.00
N VAL A 73 25.73 -9.93 -26.22
CA VAL A 73 26.50 -10.22 -27.44
C VAL A 73 27.66 -9.23 -27.61
N THR A 74 27.44 -7.96 -27.29
CA THR A 74 28.50 -6.94 -27.37
C THR A 74 29.63 -7.18 -26.36
N VAL A 75 29.36 -7.73 -25.18
CA VAL A 75 30.41 -8.11 -24.21
C VAL A 75 31.29 -9.22 -24.75
N VAL A 76 30.71 -10.22 -25.42
CA VAL A 76 31.48 -11.30 -26.08
C VAL A 76 32.37 -10.73 -27.18
N PHE A 77 31.87 -9.80 -27.99
CA PHE A 77 32.68 -9.12 -29.00
C PHE A 77 33.76 -8.22 -28.41
N ALA A 78 33.50 -7.57 -27.27
CA ALA A 78 34.51 -6.81 -26.55
C ALA A 78 35.65 -7.72 -26.06
N TRP A 79 35.33 -8.88 -25.50
CA TRP A 79 36.31 -9.90 -25.12
C TRP A 79 37.10 -10.43 -26.33
N ALA A 80 36.42 -10.76 -27.42
CA ALA A 80 37.06 -11.24 -28.65
C ALA A 80 38.02 -10.19 -29.24
N ALA A 81 37.61 -8.92 -29.23
CA ALA A 81 38.46 -7.81 -29.66
C ALA A 81 39.73 -7.68 -28.81
N LEU A 82 39.66 -7.92 -27.49
CA LEU A 82 40.86 -7.96 -26.64
C LEU A 82 41.79 -9.12 -27.02
N LYS A 83 41.25 -10.30 -27.31
CA LYS A 83 42.04 -11.46 -27.77
C LYS A 83 42.69 -11.22 -29.14
N MET A 84 42.01 -10.48 -30.02
CA MET A 84 42.55 -10.04 -31.32
C MET A 84 43.45 -8.81 -31.24
N ARG A 85 43.72 -8.28 -30.04
CA ARG A 85 44.54 -7.08 -29.79
C ARG A 85 44.00 -5.80 -30.46
N GLU A 86 42.67 -5.69 -30.55
CA GLU A 86 41.98 -4.56 -31.15
C GLU A 86 41.33 -3.67 -30.08
N TRP A 87 42.15 -2.85 -29.40
CA TRP A 87 41.70 -1.96 -28.32
C TRP A 87 40.51 -1.07 -28.70
N ARG A 88 40.53 -0.48 -29.90
CA ARG A 88 39.46 0.44 -30.33
C ARG A 88 38.12 -0.27 -30.48
N LYS A 89 38.11 -1.52 -30.98
CA LYS A 89 36.87 -2.30 -31.08
C LYS A 89 36.37 -2.72 -29.70
N PHE A 90 37.28 -3.10 -28.78
CA PHE A 90 36.93 -3.32 -27.36
C PHE A 90 36.21 -2.11 -26.76
N GLN A 91 36.75 -0.90 -26.95
CA GLN A 91 36.13 0.32 -26.42
C GLN A 91 34.73 0.56 -26.99
N ILE A 92 34.55 0.37 -28.29
CA ILE A 92 33.24 0.55 -28.95
C ILE A 92 32.23 -0.45 -28.40
N TYR A 93 32.57 -1.74 -28.39
CA TYR A 93 31.64 -2.78 -27.93
C TYR A 93 31.29 -2.61 -26.44
N MET A 94 32.28 -2.30 -25.60
CA MET A 94 32.05 -2.06 -24.17
C MET A 94 31.22 -0.80 -23.92
N ALA A 95 31.44 0.27 -24.71
CA ALA A 95 30.61 1.47 -24.62
C ALA A 95 29.15 1.21 -25.01
N ILE A 96 28.92 0.39 -26.06
CA ILE A 96 27.57 -0.02 -26.44
C ILE A 96 26.89 -0.76 -25.29
N THR A 97 27.58 -1.70 -24.63
CA THR A 97 27.04 -2.41 -23.46
C THR A 97 26.59 -1.44 -22.37
N LEU A 98 27.41 -0.44 -22.03
CA LEU A 98 27.09 0.55 -20.99
C LEU A 98 25.92 1.45 -21.38
N VAL A 99 25.81 1.82 -22.66
CA VAL A 99 24.65 2.58 -23.17
C VAL A 99 23.38 1.74 -23.07
N CYS A 100 23.43 0.45 -23.44
CA CYS A 100 22.29 -0.47 -23.27
C CYS A 100 21.87 -0.59 -21.81
N ALA A 101 22.83 -0.69 -20.88
CA ALA A 101 22.56 -0.71 -19.44
C ALA A 101 21.85 0.58 -18.96
N GLY A 102 22.35 1.74 -19.41
CA GLY A 102 21.72 3.03 -19.11
C GLY A 102 20.30 3.14 -19.66
N LEU A 103 20.10 2.72 -20.92
CA LEU A 103 18.78 2.67 -21.55
C LEU A 103 17.81 1.79 -20.76
N PHE A 104 18.25 0.58 -20.36
CA PHE A 104 17.45 -0.31 -19.53
C PHE A 104 16.99 0.37 -18.22
N MET A 105 17.93 1.00 -17.52
CA MET A 105 17.63 1.69 -16.25
C MET A 105 16.68 2.87 -16.43
N VAL A 106 16.81 3.65 -17.51
CA VAL A 106 15.89 4.76 -17.82
C VAL A 106 14.49 4.26 -18.12
N LEU A 107 14.36 3.25 -18.99
CA LEU A 107 13.05 2.68 -19.34
C LEU A 107 12.35 2.10 -18.10
N LYS A 108 13.09 1.40 -17.23
CA LYS A 108 12.55 0.89 -15.96
C LYS A 108 12.18 2.01 -14.98
N GLY A 109 12.99 3.06 -14.91
CA GLY A 109 12.70 4.22 -14.07
C GLY A 109 11.39 4.90 -14.46
N ILE A 110 11.13 5.08 -15.76
CA ILE A 110 9.87 5.62 -16.29
C ILE A 110 8.70 4.70 -15.93
N GLU A 111 8.85 3.39 -16.16
CA GLU A 111 7.81 2.41 -15.86
C GLU A 111 7.47 2.33 -14.36
N TYR A 112 8.48 2.45 -13.49
CA TYR A 112 8.27 2.52 -12.04
C TYR A 112 7.52 3.79 -11.67
N ASN A 113 7.94 4.95 -12.20
CA ASN A 113 7.33 6.23 -11.88
C ASN A 113 5.85 6.26 -12.23
N ALA A 114 5.47 5.72 -13.39
CA ALA A 114 4.06 5.65 -13.82
C ALA A 114 3.20 4.82 -12.85
N LYS A 115 3.75 3.76 -12.24
CA LYS A 115 3.00 2.92 -11.28
C LYS A 115 2.80 3.58 -9.93
N PHE A 116 3.73 4.44 -9.52
CA PHE A 116 3.63 5.16 -8.26
C PHE A 116 2.51 6.20 -8.32
N GLY A 117 1.31 5.81 -7.91
CA GLY A 117 0.13 6.69 -7.93
C GLY A 117 -1.16 5.98 -8.28
N HIS A 118 -1.05 4.82 -8.92
CA HIS A 118 -2.17 3.96 -9.24
C HIS A 118 -2.76 3.32 -7.98
N GLN A 119 -4.08 3.28 -7.94
CA GLN A 119 -4.89 2.69 -6.89
C GLN A 119 -5.89 1.72 -7.50
N ALA A 120 -6.03 0.57 -6.87
CA ALA A 120 -7.08 -0.40 -7.15
C ALA A 120 -8.04 -0.45 -5.96
N VAL A 121 -9.33 -0.48 -6.27
CA VAL A 121 -10.41 -0.57 -5.30
C VAL A 121 -11.32 -1.71 -5.71
N ARG A 122 -11.47 -2.68 -4.81
CA ARG A 122 -12.54 -3.66 -4.89
C ARG A 122 -13.78 -3.06 -4.26
N LEU A 123 -14.80 -2.86 -5.08
CA LEU A 123 -16.12 -2.43 -4.66
C LEU A 123 -16.76 -3.51 -3.79
N GLN A 124 -17.69 -3.07 -2.95
CA GLN A 124 -18.53 -3.93 -2.14
C GLN A 124 -19.97 -3.43 -2.28
N GLY A 125 -20.88 -4.36 -2.59
CA GLY A 125 -22.28 -4.05 -2.82
C GLY A 125 -23.16 -5.29 -2.74
N GLY A 126 -24.48 -5.06 -2.82
CA GLY A 126 -25.47 -6.11 -2.98
C GLY A 126 -25.59 -6.57 -4.44
N GLY A 127 -26.40 -7.59 -4.66
CA GLY A 127 -26.56 -8.27 -5.94
C GLY A 127 -26.84 -9.75 -5.69
N PRO A 128 -27.09 -10.56 -6.74
CA PRO A 128 -27.26 -12.00 -6.64
C PRO A 128 -26.03 -12.67 -6.02
N VAL A 129 -24.85 -12.14 -6.35
CA VAL A 129 -23.58 -12.41 -5.66
C VAL A 129 -23.04 -11.12 -5.05
N GLN A 130 -22.18 -11.25 -4.05
CA GLN A 130 -21.49 -10.09 -3.48
C GLN A 130 -20.61 -9.43 -4.54
N ASP A 131 -20.98 -8.20 -4.94
CA ASP A 131 -20.21 -7.38 -5.89
C ASP A 131 -18.76 -7.27 -5.41
N SER A 132 -17.86 -7.72 -6.28
CA SER A 132 -16.41 -7.75 -6.08
C SER A 132 -15.68 -7.12 -7.27
N THR A 133 -16.36 -6.22 -7.98
CA THR A 133 -15.81 -5.48 -9.11
C THR A 133 -14.60 -4.68 -8.68
N ILE A 134 -13.56 -4.69 -9.50
CA ILE A 134 -12.37 -3.88 -9.28
C ILE A 134 -12.35 -2.72 -10.23
N VAL A 135 -12.08 -1.55 -9.67
CA VAL A 135 -11.80 -0.34 -10.40
C VAL A 135 -10.34 0.03 -10.14
N GLU A 136 -9.57 0.20 -11.22
CA GLU A 136 -8.19 0.68 -11.17
C GLU A 136 -8.13 2.11 -11.71
N GLY A 137 -7.25 2.93 -11.15
CA GLY A 137 -6.99 4.25 -11.68
C GLY A 137 -6.18 5.15 -10.76
N HIS A 138 -6.34 6.47 -10.91
CA HIS A 138 -5.60 7.47 -10.18
C HIS A 138 -6.49 8.25 -9.22
N LEU A 139 -6.03 8.41 -7.96
CA LEU A 139 -6.74 9.26 -7.01
C LEU A 139 -6.64 10.72 -7.45
N HIS A 140 -7.79 11.39 -7.46
CA HIS A 140 -7.87 12.83 -7.60
C HIS A 140 -7.44 13.53 -6.31
N TYR A 141 -7.35 14.85 -6.39
CA TYR A 141 -7.01 15.72 -5.27
C TYR A 141 -8.27 16.44 -4.78
N ALA A 142 -8.33 16.72 -3.49
CA ALA A 142 -9.44 17.40 -2.86
C ALA A 142 -8.94 18.32 -1.75
N GLU A 143 -9.76 19.31 -1.42
CA GLU A 143 -9.61 20.19 -0.26
C GLU A 143 -10.93 20.23 0.53
N LEU A 144 -10.91 20.90 1.69
CA LEU A 144 -12.12 21.18 2.44
C LEU A 144 -12.67 22.54 2.02
N ASN A 145 -13.98 22.62 1.75
CA ASN A 145 -14.67 23.90 1.60
C ASN A 145 -14.91 24.58 2.97
N GLU A 146 -15.56 25.75 2.96
CA GLU A 146 -15.87 26.51 4.20
C GLU A 146 -16.75 25.73 5.19
N GLU A 147 -17.55 24.77 4.70
CA GLU A 147 -18.43 23.92 5.51
C GLU A 147 -17.72 22.67 6.07
N GLY A 148 -16.46 22.44 5.66
CA GLY A 148 -15.68 21.25 6.03
C GLY A 148 -16.02 20.01 5.20
N LEU A 149 -16.65 20.17 4.04
CA LEU A 149 -16.93 19.08 3.10
C LEU A 149 -15.82 18.94 2.07
N MET A 150 -15.61 17.71 1.60
CA MET A 150 -14.62 17.41 0.57
C MET A 150 -15.06 17.97 -0.78
N VAL A 151 -14.22 18.82 -1.38
CA VAL A 151 -14.39 19.33 -2.73
C VAL A 151 -13.16 18.99 -3.55
N GLU A 152 -13.38 18.48 -4.75
CA GLU A 152 -12.34 18.09 -5.68
C GLU A 152 -11.61 19.30 -6.27
N VAL A 153 -10.31 19.18 -6.47
CA VAL A 153 -9.46 20.20 -7.05
C VAL A 153 -8.59 19.62 -8.16
N LYS A 154 -8.17 20.49 -9.08
CA LYS A 154 -7.28 20.13 -10.19
C LYS A 154 -5.91 19.67 -9.67
N GLU A 155 -5.26 18.77 -10.42
CA GLU A 155 -3.98 18.16 -10.02
C GLU A 155 -2.85 19.18 -9.85
N ASP A 156 -2.85 20.28 -10.60
CA ASP A 156 -1.85 21.36 -10.51
C ASP A 156 -1.75 21.95 -9.09
N ARG A 157 -2.87 22.00 -8.36
CA ARG A 157 -2.97 22.47 -6.97
C ARG A 157 -2.46 21.46 -5.93
N LYS A 158 -1.98 20.26 -6.32
CA LYS A 158 -1.57 19.20 -5.36
C LYS A 158 -0.46 19.55 -4.38
N LYS A 159 0.27 20.65 -4.60
CA LYS A 159 1.34 21.14 -3.72
C LYS A 159 0.87 22.27 -2.79
N GLU A 160 -0.36 22.76 -2.96
CA GLU A 160 -0.94 23.78 -2.10
C GLU A 160 -1.23 23.21 -0.71
N ASP A 161 -1.19 24.07 0.30
CA ASP A 161 -1.48 23.67 1.67
C ASP A 161 -2.99 23.38 1.82
N GLY A 162 -3.32 22.34 2.58
CA GLY A 162 -4.70 21.86 2.75
C GLY A 162 -5.22 20.93 1.64
N VAL A 163 -4.51 20.80 0.51
CA VAL A 163 -4.88 19.85 -0.55
C VAL A 163 -4.38 18.44 -0.22
N PHE A 164 -5.25 17.45 -0.35
CA PHE A 164 -4.95 16.05 -0.08
C PHE A 164 -5.49 15.13 -1.17
N LYS A 165 -4.93 13.91 -1.27
CA LYS A 165 -5.51 12.88 -2.15
C LYS A 165 -6.90 12.47 -1.66
N ALA A 166 -7.87 12.38 -2.56
CA ALA A 166 -9.27 12.11 -2.30
C ALA A 166 -9.57 10.66 -1.91
N ASN A 167 -8.82 10.15 -0.93
CA ASN A 167 -9.06 8.92 -0.19
C ASN A 167 -8.81 9.24 1.30
N ARG A 168 -9.78 9.90 1.91
CA ARG A 168 -9.76 10.34 3.31
C ARG A 168 -11.09 10.04 3.97
N VAL A 169 -11.06 9.94 5.29
CA VAL A 169 -12.23 9.92 6.15
C VAL A 169 -12.33 11.27 6.82
N LEU A 170 -13.50 11.89 6.70
CA LEU A 170 -13.77 13.20 7.30
C LEU A 170 -14.63 13.03 8.55
N ILE A 171 -14.19 13.60 9.66
CA ILE A 171 -14.94 13.57 10.93
C ILE A 171 -14.99 14.97 11.49
N LYS A 172 -16.20 15.50 11.65
CA LYS A 172 -16.43 16.77 12.33
C LYS A 172 -16.38 16.54 13.85
N ALA A 173 -15.17 16.60 14.39
CA ALA A 173 -14.86 16.28 15.77
C ALA A 173 -15.29 17.41 16.72
N SER A 174 -16.08 17.05 17.72
CA SER A 174 -16.45 17.92 18.84
C SER A 174 -15.64 17.61 20.10
N GLU A 175 -15.19 16.36 20.27
CA GLU A 175 -14.42 15.93 21.42
C GLU A 175 -13.37 14.88 21.05
N PHE A 176 -12.26 14.88 21.79
CA PHE A 176 -11.22 13.85 21.75
C PHE A 176 -11.09 13.20 23.12
N THR A 177 -11.24 11.88 23.19
CA THR A 177 -10.96 11.12 24.41
C THR A 177 -9.69 10.29 24.22
N PHE A 178 -8.64 10.66 24.96
CA PHE A 178 -7.36 9.96 24.94
C PHE A 178 -7.31 8.90 26.05
N VAL A 179 -6.66 7.77 25.75
CA VAL A 179 -6.54 6.65 26.69
C VAL A 179 -5.12 6.61 27.26
N LEU A 180 -4.95 7.04 28.52
CA LEU A 180 -3.67 7.16 29.22
C LEU A 180 -2.96 5.82 29.54
N THR A 181 -3.42 4.72 28.96
CA THR A 181 -2.78 3.40 29.14
C THR A 181 -1.66 3.12 28.14
N ARG A 182 -1.46 3.99 27.14
CA ARG A 182 -0.49 3.81 26.07
C ARG A 182 0.26 5.12 25.74
N PRO A 183 1.60 5.14 25.79
CA PRO A 183 2.40 6.33 25.52
C PRO A 183 2.63 6.60 24.03
N THR A 184 1.60 6.43 23.19
CA THR A 184 1.75 6.47 21.71
C THR A 184 0.95 7.57 21.03
N HIS A 185 0.49 8.57 21.78
CA HIS A 185 -0.39 9.61 21.27
C HIS A 185 0.33 10.70 20.45
N GLU A 186 1.64 10.86 20.62
CA GLU A 186 2.42 12.00 20.09
C GLU A 186 2.16 12.28 18.59
N ALA A 187 2.18 11.23 17.76
CA ALA A 187 1.98 11.38 16.31
C ALA A 187 0.58 11.88 15.95
N TYR A 188 -0.46 11.36 16.61
CA TYR A 188 -1.84 11.78 16.38
C TYR A 188 -2.11 13.16 16.95
N VAL A 189 -1.61 13.46 18.15
CA VAL A 189 -1.76 14.77 18.80
C VAL A 189 -1.12 15.87 17.95
N LYS A 190 0.11 15.65 17.44
CA LYS A 190 0.76 16.60 16.54
C LYS A 190 -0.04 16.84 15.27
N GLU A 191 -0.62 15.79 14.67
CA GLU A 191 -1.44 15.94 13.47
C GLU A 191 -2.77 16.64 13.74
N ILE A 192 -3.43 16.32 14.86
CA ILE A 192 -4.66 17.00 15.31
C ILE A 192 -4.39 18.50 15.51
N LEU A 193 -3.33 18.85 16.24
CA LEU A 193 -2.94 20.24 16.48
C LEU A 193 -2.56 20.96 15.18
N ARG A 194 -1.89 20.28 14.25
CA ARG A 194 -1.55 20.82 12.91
C ARG A 194 -2.80 21.14 12.10
N GLN A 195 -3.82 20.27 12.11
CA GLN A 195 -5.08 20.49 11.41
C GLN A 195 -5.96 21.53 12.11
N ALA A 196 -5.94 21.58 13.44
CA ALA A 196 -6.65 22.59 14.22
C ALA A 196 -6.10 23.99 13.93
N GLY A 197 -4.76 24.14 13.88
CA GLY A 197 -4.09 25.42 13.73
C GLY A 197 -4.63 26.44 14.75
N ASP A 198 -4.88 27.66 14.28
CA ASP A 198 -5.53 28.71 15.09
C ASP A 198 -7.07 28.69 14.98
N ARG A 199 -7.65 27.72 14.27
CA ARG A 199 -9.09 27.68 13.94
C ARG A 199 -9.95 27.06 15.03
N SER A 200 -9.42 26.10 15.77
CA SER A 200 -10.13 25.36 16.82
C SER A 200 -9.28 25.26 18.07
N LYS A 201 -9.84 25.67 19.22
CA LYS A 201 -9.21 25.48 20.52
C LYS A 201 -9.60 24.12 21.08
N ILE A 202 -8.60 23.31 21.41
CA ILE A 202 -8.80 22.00 22.02
C ILE A 202 -8.40 22.11 23.50
N SER A 203 -9.35 21.88 24.40
CA SER A 203 -9.15 22.13 25.83
C SER A 203 -9.77 21.05 26.71
N LEU A 204 -9.15 20.79 27.86
CA LEU A 204 -9.56 19.73 28.77
C LEU A 204 -10.99 19.96 29.27
N ALA A 205 -11.85 18.97 29.10
CA ALA A 205 -13.29 19.08 29.37
C ALA A 205 -13.60 19.20 30.86
N GLU A 206 -12.91 18.40 31.68
CA GLU A 206 -13.06 18.29 33.13
C GLU A 206 -11.66 18.18 33.77
N PRO A 207 -11.46 18.69 34.99
CA PRO A 207 -10.14 18.64 35.62
C PRO A 207 -9.72 17.17 35.83
N TYR A 208 -8.45 16.88 35.58
CA TYR A 208 -7.91 15.55 35.83
C TYR A 208 -7.31 15.50 37.23
N ARG A 209 -7.88 14.62 38.06
CA ARG A 209 -7.55 14.51 39.49
C ARG A 209 -7.14 13.09 39.86
N VAL A 210 -6.13 12.99 40.71
CA VAL A 210 -5.59 11.75 41.27
C VAL A 210 -5.40 11.98 42.77
N ILE A 211 -5.94 11.11 43.63
CA ILE A 211 -5.83 11.30 45.08
C ILE A 211 -4.34 11.34 45.48
N ASP A 212 -3.96 12.34 46.27
CA ASP A 212 -2.60 12.45 46.81
C ASP A 212 -2.32 11.34 47.84
N LYS A 213 -1.14 10.74 47.71
CA LYS A 213 -0.74 9.60 48.55
C LYS A 213 -0.56 10.01 50.01
N ASP A 214 0.03 11.18 50.27
CA ASP A 214 0.36 11.61 51.64
C ASP A 214 -0.91 12.02 52.39
N GLU A 215 -1.83 12.71 51.73
CA GLU A 215 -3.14 13.05 52.29
C GLU A 215 -4.00 11.82 52.57
N LEU A 216 -3.95 10.83 51.67
CA LEU A 216 -4.65 9.55 51.87
C LEU A 216 -4.08 8.78 53.06
N ASN A 217 -2.76 8.73 53.21
CA ASN A 217 -2.08 8.05 54.32
C ASN A 217 -2.31 8.77 55.67
N ALA A 218 -2.50 10.09 55.66
CA ALA A 218 -2.78 10.85 56.87
C ALA A 218 -4.13 10.51 57.51
N GLY A 219 -5.09 9.99 56.74
CA GLY A 219 -6.38 9.50 57.23
C GLY A 219 -7.30 10.58 57.83
N LYS A 220 -7.04 11.86 57.56
CA LYS A 220 -7.77 13.01 58.12
C LYS A 220 -8.97 13.44 57.29
N MET A 221 -9.06 12.97 56.06
CA MET A 221 -10.05 13.38 55.06
C MET A 221 -10.81 12.15 54.55
N ASN A 222 -12.10 12.33 54.26
CA ASN A 222 -12.87 11.29 53.58
C ASN A 222 -12.52 11.24 52.07
N ARG A 223 -13.06 10.26 51.34
CA ARG A 223 -12.70 10.04 49.93
C ARG A 223 -13.08 11.20 49.01
N ASP A 224 -14.19 11.88 49.29
CA ASP A 224 -14.66 12.98 48.47
C ASP A 224 -13.83 14.24 48.72
N GLN A 225 -13.42 14.48 49.97
CA GLN A 225 -12.49 15.55 50.34
C GLN A 225 -11.10 15.33 49.71
N LEU A 226 -10.60 14.09 49.70
CA LEU A 226 -9.33 13.75 49.06
C LEU A 226 -9.37 13.93 47.54
N SER A 227 -10.47 13.55 46.89
CA SER A 227 -10.59 13.67 45.43
C SER A 227 -10.72 15.13 44.98
N ASN A 228 -11.19 16.02 45.86
CA ASN A 228 -11.36 17.44 45.60
C ASN A 228 -10.26 18.31 46.27
N SER A 229 -9.19 17.71 46.81
CA SER A 229 -8.10 18.48 47.40
C SER A 229 -7.30 19.22 46.32
N GLU A 230 -6.60 20.28 46.69
CA GLU A 230 -5.71 20.99 45.76
C GLU A 230 -4.57 20.09 45.28
N LYS A 231 -4.01 19.25 46.17
CA LYS A 231 -2.95 18.30 45.81
C LYS A 231 -3.41 17.20 44.86
N ALA A 232 -4.70 16.90 44.85
CA ALA A 232 -5.24 15.93 43.92
C ALA A 232 -5.34 16.46 42.48
N SER A 233 -5.22 17.78 42.27
CA SER A 233 -5.32 18.36 40.94
C SER A 233 -4.02 18.19 40.15
N ILE A 234 -4.08 17.45 39.05
CA ILE A 234 -2.96 17.29 38.11
C ILE A 234 -3.09 18.29 36.95
N ALA A 235 -4.31 18.48 36.45
CA ALA A 235 -4.61 19.48 35.42
C ALA A 235 -6.02 20.04 35.61
N GLU A 236 -6.16 21.32 35.33
CA GLU A 236 -7.41 22.06 35.45
C GLU A 236 -8.23 22.05 34.15
N LYS A 237 -9.53 22.25 34.31
CA LYS A 237 -10.46 22.39 33.19
C LYS A 237 -10.04 23.58 32.31
N GLY A 238 -10.05 23.38 31.00
CA GLY A 238 -9.71 24.42 30.03
C GLY A 238 -8.22 24.51 29.65
N GLU A 239 -7.35 23.71 30.27
CA GLU A 239 -5.96 23.58 29.83
C GLU A 239 -5.90 23.07 28.38
N VAL A 240 -5.00 23.67 27.58
CA VAL A 240 -4.92 23.42 26.13
C VAL A 240 -4.21 22.10 25.88
N LEU A 241 -4.74 21.33 24.92
CA LEU A 241 -4.12 20.09 24.48
C LEU A 241 -2.68 20.34 24.01
N SER A 242 -1.75 19.61 24.62
CA SER A 242 -0.34 19.57 24.23
C SER A 242 0.20 18.17 24.49
N THR A 243 1.30 17.82 23.84
CA THR A 243 2.01 16.57 24.11
C THR A 243 2.49 16.51 25.56
N GLU A 244 3.01 17.63 26.07
CA GLU A 244 3.52 17.76 27.42
C GLU A 244 2.42 17.60 28.49
N LEU A 245 1.23 18.14 28.22
CA LEU A 245 0.08 17.94 29.11
C LEU A 245 -0.33 16.47 29.14
N LEU A 246 -0.47 15.81 27.99
CA LEU A 246 -0.84 14.40 27.95
C LEU A 246 0.20 13.52 28.64
N ASP A 247 1.50 13.77 28.44
CA ASP A 247 2.58 13.06 29.13
C ASP A 247 2.47 13.22 30.65
N LYS A 248 2.21 14.43 31.14
CA LYS A 248 1.98 14.71 32.57
C LYS A 248 0.78 13.92 33.12
N LEU A 249 -0.32 13.84 32.37
CA LEU A 249 -1.52 13.10 32.77
C LEU A 249 -1.26 11.59 32.79
N GLU A 250 -0.52 11.08 31.80
CA GLU A 250 -0.11 9.69 31.70
C GLU A 250 0.82 9.30 32.85
N ASP A 251 1.83 10.10 33.17
CA ASP A 251 2.74 9.85 34.30
C ASP A 251 1.96 9.73 35.61
N ALA A 252 1.05 10.69 35.88
CA ALA A 252 0.20 10.65 37.06
C ALA A 252 -0.71 9.40 37.08
N PHE A 253 -1.25 8.98 35.93
CA PHE A 253 -2.02 7.75 35.82
C PHE A 253 -1.18 6.50 36.12
N LEU A 254 0.02 6.40 35.53
CA LEU A 254 0.91 5.25 35.67
C LEU A 254 1.44 5.13 37.10
N GLU A 255 1.79 6.24 37.74
CA GLU A 255 2.18 6.28 39.15
C GLU A 255 1.04 5.79 40.06
N ALA A 256 -0.17 6.33 39.88
CA ALA A 256 -1.35 5.91 40.63
C ALA A 256 -1.67 4.43 40.43
N ARG A 257 -1.60 3.96 39.17
CA ARG A 257 -1.84 2.56 38.82
C ARG A 257 -0.77 1.64 39.40
N SER A 258 0.49 2.07 39.43
CA SER A 258 1.60 1.34 40.03
C SER A 258 1.42 1.20 41.55
N HIS A 259 1.01 2.27 42.23
CA HIS A 259 0.64 2.25 43.64
C HIS A 259 -0.53 1.30 43.90
N ASP A 260 -1.64 1.47 43.17
CA ASP A 260 -2.84 0.63 43.31
C ASP A 260 -2.55 -0.85 43.03
N ARG A 261 -1.66 -1.15 42.09
CA ARG A 261 -1.20 -2.51 41.82
C ARG A 261 -0.48 -3.11 43.03
N LYS A 262 0.41 -2.37 43.68
CA LYS A 262 1.11 -2.85 44.89
C LYS A 262 0.13 -3.19 46.00
N ILE A 263 -0.83 -2.31 46.29
CA ILE A 263 -1.90 -2.56 47.27
C ILE A 263 -2.70 -3.82 46.92
N ARG A 264 -3.08 -4.01 45.64
CA ARG A 264 -3.78 -5.23 45.19
C ARG A 264 -2.92 -6.48 45.35
N THR A 265 -1.62 -6.40 45.09
CA THR A 265 -0.69 -7.52 45.25
C THR A 265 -0.51 -7.87 46.73
N GLU A 266 -0.31 -6.89 47.61
CA GLU A 266 -0.24 -7.09 49.06
C GLU A 266 -1.53 -7.71 49.60
N PHE A 267 -2.67 -7.21 49.12
CA PHE A 267 -3.98 -7.74 49.46
C PHE A 267 -4.12 -9.21 49.04
N LEU A 268 -3.75 -9.55 47.81
CA LEU A 268 -3.80 -10.91 47.30
C LEU A 268 -2.83 -11.84 48.05
N ALA A 269 -1.63 -11.34 48.39
CA ALA A 269 -0.64 -12.08 49.16
C ALA A 269 -1.16 -12.40 50.57
N ALA A 270 -1.81 -11.44 51.24
CA ALA A 270 -2.43 -11.68 52.55
C ALA A 270 -3.53 -12.75 52.49
N SER A 271 -4.37 -12.71 51.46
CA SER A 271 -5.39 -13.74 51.24
C SER A 271 -4.77 -15.10 50.92
N TRP A 272 -3.67 -15.16 50.17
CA TRP A 272 -2.92 -16.39 49.90
C TRP A 272 -2.27 -16.97 51.17
N ASP A 273 -1.61 -16.13 51.98
CA ASP A 273 -1.01 -16.54 53.24
C ASP A 273 -2.04 -17.11 54.21
N TRP A 274 -3.25 -16.56 54.23
CA TRP A 274 -4.35 -17.13 55.00
C TRP A 274 -4.70 -18.55 54.55
N VAL A 275 -4.92 -18.78 53.24
CA VAL A 275 -5.24 -20.11 52.71
C VAL A 275 -4.11 -21.10 53.02
N ARG A 276 -2.86 -20.68 52.78
CA ARG A 276 -1.66 -21.48 53.05
C ARG A 276 -1.53 -21.85 54.52
N ASN A 277 -1.77 -20.91 55.44
CA ASN A 277 -1.64 -21.15 56.88
C ASN A 277 -2.76 -22.04 57.44
N VAL A 278 -3.95 -22.03 56.82
CA VAL A 278 -5.10 -22.85 57.27
C VAL A 278 -5.08 -24.25 56.67
N LYS A 279 -4.68 -24.40 55.41
CA LYS A 279 -4.75 -25.67 54.66
C LYS A 279 -3.41 -26.39 54.47
N GLY A 280 -2.30 -25.70 54.70
CA GLY A 280 -0.98 -26.20 54.33
C GLY A 280 -0.69 -25.98 52.84
N GLU A 281 0.59 -26.05 52.47
CA GLU A 281 1.08 -25.63 51.15
C GLU A 281 0.58 -26.50 50.00
N GLU A 282 0.47 -27.82 50.21
CA GLU A 282 -0.03 -28.76 49.20
C GLU A 282 -1.51 -28.54 48.88
N GLU A 283 -2.37 -28.49 49.90
CA GLU A 283 -3.82 -28.32 49.70
C GLU A 283 -4.21 -26.89 49.29
N ALA A 284 -3.45 -25.87 49.69
CA ALA A 284 -3.74 -24.46 49.35
C ALA A 284 -3.76 -24.19 47.84
N SER A 285 -2.95 -24.91 47.06
CA SER A 285 -2.85 -24.75 45.61
C SER A 285 -4.13 -25.17 44.84
N THR A 286 -4.93 -26.04 45.44
CA THR A 286 -6.17 -26.59 44.83
C THR A 286 -7.43 -26.23 45.61
N TYR A 287 -7.29 -25.49 46.72
CA TYR A 287 -8.39 -25.12 47.57
C TYR A 287 -9.30 -24.06 46.91
N VAL A 288 -10.57 -24.41 46.76
CA VAL A 288 -11.62 -23.50 46.29
C VAL A 288 -12.28 -22.86 47.51
N VAL A 289 -12.10 -21.55 47.66
CA VAL A 289 -12.71 -20.80 48.76
C VAL A 289 -14.19 -20.56 48.47
N GLU A 290 -15.06 -20.92 49.41
CA GLU A 290 -16.48 -20.60 49.31
C GLU A 290 -16.71 -19.08 49.32
N LYS A 291 -17.67 -18.61 48.51
CA LYS A 291 -17.90 -17.18 48.25
C LYS A 291 -18.18 -16.37 49.51
N GLU A 292 -18.92 -16.91 50.47
CA GLU A 292 -19.26 -16.17 51.70
C GLU A 292 -18.05 -16.06 52.65
N ILE A 293 -17.29 -17.15 52.83
CA ILE A 293 -16.01 -17.13 53.56
C ILE A 293 -15.03 -16.13 52.93
N TRP A 294 -14.98 -16.10 51.59
CA TRP A 294 -14.15 -15.15 50.86
C TRP A 294 -14.52 -13.69 51.13
N LYS A 295 -15.82 -13.36 51.23
CA LYS A 295 -16.28 -11.99 51.52
C LYS A 295 -15.90 -11.55 52.93
N ASP A 296 -16.14 -12.38 53.93
CA ASP A 296 -15.83 -12.07 55.32
C ASP A 296 -14.32 -11.89 55.49
N ARG A 297 -13.53 -12.78 54.91
CA ARG A 297 -12.07 -12.67 54.97
C ARG A 297 -11.54 -11.44 54.24
N ARG A 298 -12.13 -11.11 53.09
CA ARG A 298 -11.81 -9.89 52.35
C ARG A 298 -12.06 -8.63 53.17
N ALA A 299 -13.10 -8.62 54.02
CA ALA A 299 -13.38 -7.50 54.91
C ALA A 299 -12.32 -7.37 56.01
N GLU A 300 -11.93 -8.47 56.66
CA GLU A 300 -10.86 -8.48 57.67
C GLU A 300 -9.50 -8.05 57.09
N ASP A 301 -9.13 -8.59 55.92
CA ASP A 301 -7.87 -8.24 55.25
C ASP A 301 -7.89 -6.76 54.82
N ALA A 302 -9.05 -6.22 54.43
CA ALA A 302 -9.21 -4.82 54.07
C ALA A 302 -9.07 -3.87 55.27
N GLU A 303 -9.55 -4.26 56.45
CA GLU A 303 -9.35 -3.50 57.69
C GLU A 303 -7.88 -3.48 58.11
N LYS A 304 -7.17 -4.61 57.96
CA LYS A 304 -5.74 -4.73 58.32
C LYS A 304 -4.83 -3.97 57.37
N ILE A 305 -5.03 -4.13 56.07
CA ILE A 305 -4.14 -3.58 55.03
C ILE A 305 -4.50 -2.12 54.73
N LYS A 306 -5.73 -1.69 55.01
CA LYS A 306 -6.34 -0.41 54.60
C LYS A 306 -6.20 -0.20 53.08
N ILE A 307 -7.28 -0.38 52.34
CA ILE A 307 -7.25 -0.22 50.87
C ILE A 307 -7.15 1.28 50.51
N LEU A 308 -5.92 1.77 50.41
CA LEU A 308 -5.59 3.16 50.09
C LEU A 308 -5.30 3.33 48.59
N SER A 309 -6.35 3.23 47.77
CA SER A 309 -6.24 3.43 46.32
C SER A 309 -6.30 4.91 45.90
N LEU A 310 -5.42 5.30 44.96
CA LEU A 310 -5.29 6.68 44.47
C LEU A 310 -6.31 7.05 43.38
N ARG A 311 -6.97 6.06 42.77
CA ARG A 311 -8.05 6.23 41.76
C ARG A 311 -7.74 7.26 40.67
N ALA A 312 -7.03 6.83 39.64
CA ALA A 312 -6.83 7.60 38.43
C ALA A 312 -7.73 7.11 37.28
N SER A 313 -8.36 8.03 36.54
CA SER A 313 -9.11 7.70 35.33
C SER A 313 -8.15 7.30 34.22
N SER A 314 -8.47 6.25 33.45
CA SER A 314 -7.66 5.84 32.30
C SER A 314 -7.93 6.66 31.04
N GLU A 315 -8.91 7.54 31.09
CA GLU A 315 -9.39 8.31 29.95
C GLU A 315 -9.52 9.79 30.32
N VAL A 316 -9.13 10.65 29.38
CA VAL A 316 -9.24 12.11 29.49
C VAL A 316 -9.86 12.68 28.24
N THR A 317 -10.86 13.56 28.42
CA THR A 317 -11.63 14.12 27.31
C THR A 317 -11.29 15.59 27.13
N PHE A 318 -11.07 15.98 25.88
CA PHE A 318 -10.85 17.36 25.45
C PHE A 318 -12.00 17.80 24.55
N LYS A 319 -12.54 18.99 24.81
CA LYS A 319 -13.54 19.64 23.96
C LYS A 319 -12.86 20.45 22.86
N VAL A 320 -13.47 20.44 21.68
CA VAL A 320 -13.01 21.15 20.49
C VAL A 320 -14.01 22.27 20.18
N ASP A 321 -13.55 23.52 20.23
CA ASP A 321 -14.40 24.69 20.00
C ASP A 321 -13.69 25.74 19.11
N PRO A 322 -14.27 26.10 17.94
CA PRO A 322 -15.38 25.42 17.26
C PRO A 322 -15.01 24.00 16.78
N PRO A 323 -16.00 23.12 16.49
CA PRO A 323 -15.74 21.76 16.01
C PRO A 323 -14.80 21.72 14.80
N LEU A 324 -13.85 20.77 14.81
CA LEU A 324 -12.82 20.63 13.80
C LEU A 324 -13.17 19.51 12.83
N THR A 325 -13.18 19.77 11.53
CA THR A 325 -13.20 18.67 10.54
C THR A 325 -11.81 18.07 10.42
N LEU A 326 -11.63 16.89 11.00
CA LEU A 326 -10.42 16.10 10.84
C LEU A 326 -10.41 15.34 9.51
N VAL A 327 -9.27 15.41 8.84
CA VAL A 327 -8.96 14.67 7.62
C VAL A 327 -8.04 13.51 7.97
N LEU A 328 -8.59 12.30 8.03
CA LEU A 328 -7.87 11.09 8.44
C LEU A 328 -7.63 10.14 7.26
N LYS A 329 -6.55 9.37 7.30
CA LYS A 329 -6.37 8.26 6.36
C LYS A 329 -7.20 7.06 6.83
N PRO A 330 -7.69 6.22 5.90
CA PRO A 330 -8.40 4.99 6.25
C PRO A 330 -7.61 4.11 7.24
N GLY A 331 -6.29 4.04 7.07
CA GLY A 331 -5.39 3.25 7.93
C GLY A 331 -5.11 3.85 9.32
N ASP A 332 -5.58 5.07 9.61
CA ASP A 332 -5.44 5.69 10.93
C ASP A 332 -6.55 5.18 11.89
N LEU A 333 -7.61 4.57 11.34
CA LEU A 333 -8.74 4.04 12.08
C LEU A 333 -8.58 2.55 12.41
N VAL A 334 -9.13 2.13 13.55
CA VAL A 334 -9.17 0.71 13.95
C VAL A 334 -10.14 -0.09 13.10
N LYS A 335 -11.26 0.54 12.70
CA LYS A 335 -12.32 -0.07 11.90
C LYS A 335 -12.84 0.93 10.87
N LYS A 336 -13.50 0.41 9.84
CA LYS A 336 -14.24 1.22 8.87
C LYS A 336 -15.39 1.93 9.57
N VAL A 337 -15.59 3.20 9.22
CA VAL A 337 -16.69 4.05 9.68
C VAL A 337 -17.58 4.42 8.49
N ASN A 338 -18.85 4.64 8.76
CA ASN A 338 -19.86 5.02 7.78
C ASN A 338 -20.37 6.42 8.06
N VAL A 339 -20.95 7.03 7.02
CA VAL A 339 -21.62 8.33 7.14
C VAL A 339 -22.74 8.22 8.17
N GLY A 340 -22.79 9.17 9.10
CA GLY A 340 -23.76 9.19 10.21
C GLY A 340 -23.28 8.51 11.50
N ASP A 341 -22.13 7.83 11.50
CA ASP A 341 -21.51 7.39 12.76
C ASP A 341 -21.15 8.61 13.62
N LEU A 342 -21.34 8.49 14.94
CA LEU A 342 -21.12 9.57 15.92
C LEU A 342 -19.74 9.54 16.59
N SER A 343 -18.91 8.57 16.23
CA SER A 343 -17.54 8.49 16.72
C SER A 343 -16.68 7.58 15.84
N ALA A 344 -15.36 7.77 15.92
CA ALA A 344 -14.38 6.88 15.33
C ALA A 344 -13.22 6.65 16.28
N LYS A 345 -12.63 5.46 16.22
CA LYS A 345 -11.49 5.09 17.05
C LYS A 345 -10.21 5.02 16.24
N LEU A 346 -9.20 5.79 16.65
CA LEU A 346 -7.86 5.82 16.08
C LEU A 346 -7.03 4.62 16.56
N ARG A 347 -5.94 4.29 15.86
CA ARG A 347 -5.09 3.12 16.21
C ARG A 347 -4.34 3.23 17.54
N ASP A 348 -4.16 4.43 18.06
CA ASP A 348 -3.63 4.67 19.41
C ASP A 348 -4.71 4.57 20.49
N ASP A 349 -5.91 4.09 20.14
CA ASP A 349 -7.11 4.01 20.96
C ASP A 349 -7.81 5.34 21.27
N THR A 350 -7.34 6.47 20.72
CA THR A 350 -8.03 7.76 20.84
C THR A 350 -9.42 7.67 20.22
N LEU A 351 -10.44 8.09 20.97
CA LEU A 351 -11.81 8.19 20.48
C LEU A 351 -12.07 9.62 20.00
N VAL A 352 -12.41 9.74 18.73
CA VAL A 352 -12.86 10.98 18.11
C VAL A 352 -14.39 10.97 18.13
N SER A 353 -15.00 11.85 18.92
CA SER A 353 -16.46 11.99 19.00
C SER A 353 -16.91 13.13 18.10
N GLY A 354 -17.95 12.89 17.30
CA GLY A 354 -18.43 13.84 16.31
C GLY A 354 -19.10 13.17 15.12
N GLU A 355 -19.49 13.94 14.12
CA GLU A 355 -20.21 13.42 12.95
C GLU A 355 -19.24 12.98 11.84
N VAL A 356 -19.37 11.74 11.37
CA VAL A 356 -18.66 11.29 10.16
C VAL A 356 -19.33 11.87 8.92
N LEU A 357 -18.60 12.73 8.22
CA LEU A 357 -19.08 13.45 7.04
C LEU A 357 -18.95 12.60 5.77
N PRO A 358 -19.73 12.87 4.71
CA PRO A 358 -19.53 12.28 3.39
C PRO A 358 -18.11 12.55 2.86
N SER A 359 -17.35 11.48 2.66
CA SER A 359 -15.96 11.55 2.20
C SER A 359 -15.70 10.53 1.09
N PRO A 360 -16.34 10.66 -0.09
CA PRO A 360 -16.21 9.67 -1.16
C PRO A 360 -14.76 9.53 -1.61
N MET A 361 -14.39 8.33 -2.06
CA MET A 361 -13.14 8.16 -2.77
C MET A 361 -13.32 8.66 -4.20
N ILE A 362 -12.44 9.54 -4.65
CA ILE A 362 -12.53 10.17 -5.96
C ILE A 362 -11.39 9.67 -6.84
N LEU A 363 -11.76 9.08 -7.98
CA LEU A 363 -10.84 8.31 -8.83
C LEU A 363 -11.10 8.59 -10.31
N GLY A 364 -10.05 8.88 -11.06
CA GLY A 364 -10.06 8.85 -12.52
C GLY A 364 -9.76 7.42 -12.97
N VAL A 365 -10.71 6.79 -13.65
CA VAL A 365 -10.74 5.34 -13.85
C VAL A 365 -10.00 4.93 -15.13
N ASP A 366 -9.03 4.03 -14.95
CA ASP A 366 -8.17 3.49 -16.02
C ASP A 366 -8.58 2.09 -16.45
N ALA A 367 -9.16 1.29 -15.55
CA ALA A 367 -9.64 -0.03 -15.91
C ALA A 367 -10.82 -0.47 -15.06
N LEU A 368 -11.69 -1.24 -15.68
CA LEU A 368 -12.82 -1.93 -15.06
C LEU A 368 -12.57 -3.42 -15.13
N ASP A 369 -12.73 -4.13 -14.02
CA ASP A 369 -12.48 -5.55 -13.97
C ASP A 369 -13.55 -6.29 -13.17
N PHE A 370 -14.36 -7.05 -13.89
CA PHE A 370 -15.49 -7.80 -13.37
C PHE A 370 -15.19 -9.30 -13.20
N ARG A 371 -13.95 -9.74 -13.44
CA ARG A 371 -13.60 -11.18 -13.45
C ARG A 371 -13.94 -11.88 -12.14
N THR A 372 -13.73 -11.25 -10.99
CA THR A 372 -14.08 -11.84 -9.69
C THR A 372 -15.57 -11.97 -9.50
N THR A 373 -16.33 -10.95 -9.90
CA THR A 373 -17.79 -10.99 -9.87
C THR A 373 -18.29 -12.11 -10.78
N ALA A 374 -17.72 -12.24 -11.98
CA ALA A 374 -18.02 -13.33 -12.91
C ALA A 374 -17.69 -14.72 -12.34
N GLN A 375 -16.49 -14.91 -11.78
CA GLN A 375 -16.08 -16.18 -11.17
C GLN A 375 -16.96 -16.57 -9.98
N ARG A 376 -17.41 -15.59 -9.18
CA ARG A 376 -18.37 -15.81 -8.09
C ARG A 376 -19.74 -16.21 -8.62
N ALA A 377 -20.23 -15.53 -9.66
CA ALA A 377 -21.47 -15.90 -10.34
C ALA A 377 -21.40 -17.34 -10.88
N GLU A 378 -20.32 -17.71 -11.57
CA GLU A 378 -20.11 -19.06 -12.09
C GLU A 378 -20.06 -20.10 -10.96
N ALA A 379 -19.38 -19.80 -9.85
CA ALA A 379 -19.30 -20.68 -8.68
C ALA A 379 -20.67 -20.91 -8.02
N GLU A 380 -21.57 -19.93 -8.11
CA GLU A 380 -22.96 -20.02 -7.65
C GLU A 380 -23.93 -20.56 -8.73
N GLY A 381 -23.41 -20.91 -9.92
CA GLY A 381 -24.21 -21.45 -11.03
C GLY A 381 -25.05 -20.41 -11.78
N LEU A 382 -24.73 -19.12 -11.64
CA LEU A 382 -25.37 -18.00 -12.29
C LEU A 382 -24.62 -17.59 -13.58
N ASP A 383 -25.33 -17.00 -14.53
CA ASP A 383 -24.70 -16.36 -15.70
C ASP A 383 -23.99 -15.07 -15.26
N PRO A 384 -22.68 -14.92 -15.51
CA PRO A 384 -21.91 -13.73 -15.15
C PRO A 384 -22.45 -12.42 -15.70
N VAL A 385 -22.95 -12.39 -16.94
CA VAL A 385 -23.25 -11.12 -17.62
C VAL A 385 -24.41 -10.39 -16.92
N PRO A 386 -25.58 -11.02 -16.68
CA PRO A 386 -26.65 -10.38 -15.92
C PRO A 386 -26.22 -9.93 -14.52
N VAL A 387 -25.41 -10.74 -13.82
CA VAL A 387 -24.90 -10.40 -12.49
C VAL A 387 -24.02 -9.16 -12.52
N ILE A 388 -23.16 -9.02 -13.54
CA ILE A 388 -22.34 -7.82 -13.75
C ILE A 388 -23.20 -6.61 -14.03
N GLU A 389 -24.23 -6.74 -14.87
CA GLU A 389 -25.16 -5.65 -15.19
C GLU A 389 -25.95 -5.15 -13.98
N GLU A 390 -26.11 -5.97 -12.94
CA GLU A 390 -26.76 -5.59 -11.68
C GLU A 390 -25.82 -4.89 -10.67
N THR A 391 -24.50 -4.83 -10.95
CA THR A 391 -23.53 -4.20 -10.03
C THR A 391 -23.78 -2.71 -9.82
N TRP A 392 -23.35 -2.21 -8.65
CA TRP A 392 -23.49 -0.78 -8.32
C TRP A 392 -22.76 0.11 -9.34
N LEU A 393 -21.60 -0.33 -9.83
CA LEU A 393 -20.81 0.44 -10.78
C LEU A 393 -21.60 0.72 -12.08
N LEU A 394 -22.37 -0.23 -12.58
CA LEU A 394 -23.12 -0.07 -13.82
C LEU A 394 -24.49 0.59 -13.61
N ASN A 395 -25.03 0.59 -12.39
CA ASN A 395 -26.39 1.10 -12.11
C ASN A 395 -26.46 2.39 -11.28
N HIS A 396 -25.35 2.87 -10.72
CA HIS A 396 -25.38 4.10 -9.92
C HIS A 396 -25.76 5.31 -10.77
N LYS A 397 -26.56 6.22 -10.20
CA LYS A 397 -26.83 7.51 -10.83
C LYS A 397 -25.60 8.41 -10.63
N ALA A 398 -25.08 8.97 -11.72
CA ALA A 398 -23.95 9.90 -11.66
C ALA A 398 -24.36 11.14 -10.84
N HIS A 399 -23.57 11.50 -9.83
CA HIS A 399 -23.66 12.82 -9.22
C HIS A 399 -22.97 13.80 -10.17
N HIS A 400 -23.74 14.35 -11.12
CA HIS A 400 -23.21 15.24 -12.15
C HIS A 400 -22.36 16.37 -11.58
N GLY A 401 -21.17 16.53 -12.15
CA GLY A 401 -20.25 17.64 -11.92
C GLY A 401 -19.88 18.37 -13.21
N SER A 402 -20.69 18.29 -14.27
CA SER A 402 -20.59 19.25 -15.37
C SER A 402 -21.65 20.33 -15.18
N HIS A 403 -21.19 21.56 -14.93
CA HIS A 403 -21.92 22.74 -15.34
C HIS A 403 -22.25 22.57 -16.83
N ASP A 404 -23.48 22.16 -17.14
CA ASP A 404 -24.22 22.34 -18.40
C ASP A 404 -25.42 21.36 -18.39
N ASP A 405 -26.25 21.44 -17.34
CA ASP A 405 -27.55 20.77 -17.33
C ASP A 405 -28.59 21.73 -17.96
N HIS A 406 -28.51 21.86 -19.28
CA HIS A 406 -29.54 22.49 -20.08
C HIS A 406 -30.39 21.41 -20.74
N GLY A 407 -31.44 21.01 -20.04
CA GLY A 407 -32.67 20.46 -20.63
C GLY A 407 -32.69 18.94 -20.77
N GLU A 408 -33.64 18.31 -20.07
CA GLU A 408 -34.14 16.97 -20.39
C GLU A 408 -34.66 16.96 -21.84
N THR A 409 -33.80 16.59 -22.79
CA THR A 409 -34.22 16.29 -24.17
C THR A 409 -34.79 14.88 -24.23
N GLU A 410 -36.02 14.73 -24.74
CA GLU A 410 -36.59 13.43 -25.13
C GLU A 410 -35.59 12.71 -26.07
N GLY A 411 -35.07 11.56 -25.64
CA GLY A 411 -34.07 10.78 -26.38
C GLY A 411 -32.65 10.79 -25.79
N ALA A 412 -32.41 11.47 -24.65
CA ALA A 412 -31.11 11.43 -23.97
C ALA A 412 -30.78 10.05 -23.38
N ASP A 413 -29.55 9.60 -23.55
CA ASP A 413 -29.06 8.34 -22.98
C ASP A 413 -28.91 8.44 -21.45
N HIS A 414 -29.80 7.76 -20.73
CA HIS A 414 -29.84 7.76 -19.26
C HIS A 414 -28.81 6.81 -18.60
N ARG A 415 -28.01 6.07 -19.38
CA ARG A 415 -26.93 5.22 -18.85
C ARG A 415 -25.85 6.09 -18.21
N ASN A 416 -25.29 5.66 -17.08
CA ASN A 416 -24.06 6.28 -16.57
C ASN A 416 -22.87 5.92 -17.48
N ASP A 417 -21.77 6.66 -17.33
CA ASP A 417 -20.59 6.52 -18.17
C ASP A 417 -20.01 5.10 -18.15
N PHE A 418 -20.06 4.41 -17.01
CA PHE A 418 -19.54 3.05 -16.85
C PHE A 418 -20.41 2.02 -17.57
N LYS A 419 -21.73 2.20 -17.60
CA LYS A 419 -22.65 1.37 -18.38
C LYS A 419 -22.48 1.61 -19.88
N LYS A 420 -22.27 2.86 -20.31
CA LYS A 420 -21.90 3.17 -21.70
C LYS A 420 -20.61 2.45 -22.12
N ILE A 421 -19.56 2.54 -21.29
CA ILE A 421 -18.28 1.84 -21.51
C ILE A 421 -18.48 0.32 -21.58
N TRP A 422 -19.27 -0.25 -20.67
CA TRP A 422 -19.56 -1.68 -20.64
C TRP A 422 -20.31 -2.15 -21.90
N ASP A 423 -21.31 -1.39 -22.35
CA ASP A 423 -22.08 -1.73 -23.54
C ASP A 423 -21.22 -1.69 -24.82
N CYS A 424 -20.35 -0.68 -24.95
CA CYS A 424 -19.34 -0.64 -26.00
C CYS A 424 -18.40 -1.85 -25.92
N HIS A 425 -17.97 -2.22 -24.71
CA HIS A 425 -17.13 -3.39 -24.52
C HIS A 425 -17.83 -4.69 -24.93
N MET A 426 -19.11 -4.86 -24.62
CA MET A 426 -19.90 -6.02 -25.06
C MET A 426 -20.06 -6.07 -26.59
N ALA A 427 -20.24 -4.91 -27.24
CA ALA A 427 -20.25 -4.83 -28.70
C ALA A 427 -18.90 -5.20 -29.33
N TRP A 428 -17.81 -4.68 -28.77
CA TRP A 428 -16.46 -5.08 -29.17
C TRP A 428 -16.22 -6.59 -28.96
N LEU A 429 -16.63 -7.13 -27.81
CA LEU A 429 -16.49 -8.54 -27.46
C LEU A 429 -17.28 -9.43 -28.43
N LYS A 430 -18.48 -9.01 -28.84
CA LYS A 430 -19.26 -9.71 -29.86
C LYS A 430 -18.51 -9.79 -31.18
N ALA A 431 -17.98 -8.65 -31.67
CA ALA A 431 -17.20 -8.61 -32.90
C ALA A 431 -15.92 -9.47 -32.81
N GLU A 432 -15.24 -9.44 -31.67
CA GLU A 432 -14.04 -10.25 -31.41
C GLU A 432 -14.37 -11.75 -31.34
N THR A 433 -15.51 -12.12 -30.75
CA THR A 433 -15.99 -13.50 -30.67
C THR A 433 -16.26 -14.07 -32.06
N GLU A 434 -17.03 -13.37 -32.90
CA GLU A 434 -17.29 -13.77 -34.30
C GLU A 434 -15.98 -13.95 -35.11
N ARG A 435 -14.95 -13.18 -34.76
CA ARG A 435 -13.63 -13.26 -35.42
C ARG A 435 -12.79 -14.42 -34.91
N LEU A 436 -12.85 -14.73 -33.61
CA LEU A 436 -12.11 -15.84 -33.01
C LEU A 436 -12.71 -17.18 -33.38
N GLU A 437 -14.04 -17.27 -33.51
CA GLU A 437 -14.73 -18.47 -33.98
C GLU A 437 -14.26 -18.89 -35.38
N LYS A 438 -14.02 -17.93 -36.28
CA LYS A 438 -13.42 -18.19 -37.62
C LYS A 438 -12.02 -18.83 -37.54
N LYS A 439 -11.38 -18.79 -36.38
CA LYS A 439 -10.06 -19.37 -36.09
C LYS A 439 -10.13 -20.52 -35.08
N ASP A 440 -11.32 -21.03 -34.77
CA ASP A 440 -11.55 -22.05 -33.74
C ASP A 440 -10.96 -21.67 -32.37
N ARG A 441 -11.20 -20.41 -31.97
CA ARG A 441 -10.72 -19.84 -30.71
C ARG A 441 -11.87 -19.19 -29.95
N VAL A 442 -11.72 -19.12 -28.64
CA VAL A 442 -12.65 -18.41 -27.75
C VAL A 442 -11.98 -17.19 -27.09
N PRO A 443 -12.75 -16.15 -26.75
CA PRO A 443 -12.24 -15.03 -25.96
C PRO A 443 -11.70 -15.47 -24.60
N THR A 444 -10.63 -14.83 -24.13
CA THR A 444 -10.06 -15.07 -22.80
C THR A 444 -10.92 -14.42 -21.71
N LEU A 445 -10.74 -14.79 -20.43
CA LEU A 445 -11.45 -14.13 -19.31
C LEU A 445 -11.21 -12.61 -19.27
N ASN A 446 -10.03 -12.16 -19.69
CA ASN A 446 -9.72 -10.73 -19.80
C ASN A 446 -10.53 -10.05 -20.89
N ASP A 447 -10.66 -10.70 -22.05
CA ASP A 447 -11.45 -10.16 -23.15
C ASP A 447 -12.93 -10.07 -22.76
N LYS A 448 -13.42 -11.00 -21.93
CA LYS A 448 -14.83 -11.08 -21.52
C LYS A 448 -15.22 -10.05 -20.45
N TYR A 449 -14.35 -9.83 -19.47
CA TYR A 449 -14.75 -9.19 -18.21
C TYR A 449 -13.83 -8.03 -17.77
N ARG A 450 -12.83 -7.64 -18.57
CA ARG A 450 -11.94 -6.52 -18.25
C ARG A 450 -11.91 -5.49 -19.38
N VAL A 451 -12.16 -4.23 -19.01
CA VAL A 451 -12.03 -3.06 -19.88
C VAL A 451 -10.77 -2.30 -19.49
N ASN A 452 -9.83 -2.14 -20.42
CA ASN A 452 -8.58 -1.42 -20.17
C ASN A 452 -8.66 0.04 -20.66
N TRP A 453 -7.70 0.86 -20.23
CA TRP A 453 -7.65 2.30 -20.50
C TRP A 453 -7.70 2.64 -22.00
N ASP A 454 -7.03 1.84 -22.84
CA ASP A 454 -6.99 2.03 -24.29
C ASP A 454 -8.35 1.80 -24.94
N GLN A 455 -9.16 0.90 -24.37
CA GLN A 455 -10.54 0.65 -24.80
C GLN A 455 -11.46 1.77 -24.35
N ILE A 456 -11.30 2.25 -23.11
CA ILE A 456 -12.10 3.37 -22.58
C ILE A 456 -11.93 4.61 -23.48
N LEU A 457 -10.69 4.97 -23.81
CA LEU A 457 -10.40 6.11 -24.69
C LEU A 457 -10.95 5.88 -26.11
N ALA A 458 -10.79 4.68 -26.68
CA ALA A 458 -11.31 4.35 -28.00
C ALA A 458 -12.85 4.44 -28.06
N TYR A 459 -13.55 4.00 -27.02
CA TYR A 459 -15.01 4.09 -26.95
C TYR A 459 -15.47 5.54 -26.80
N GLN A 460 -14.74 6.35 -26.03
CA GLN A 460 -15.02 7.77 -25.88
C GLN A 460 -14.82 8.55 -27.19
N GLU A 461 -13.79 8.23 -27.98
CA GLU A 461 -13.58 8.84 -29.31
C GLU A 461 -14.72 8.54 -30.29
N LEU A 462 -15.44 7.45 -30.07
CA LEU A 462 -16.63 7.07 -30.82
C LEU A 462 -17.94 7.54 -30.15
N ASP A 463 -17.86 8.41 -29.15
CA ASP A 463 -19.01 8.93 -28.39
C ASP A 463 -19.87 7.81 -27.77
N TYR A 464 -19.22 6.73 -27.36
CA TYR A 464 -19.86 5.52 -26.83
C TYR A 464 -20.91 4.89 -27.77
N ASP A 465 -20.75 5.07 -29.08
CA ASP A 465 -21.62 4.49 -30.09
C ASP A 465 -21.33 2.99 -30.26
N VAL A 466 -22.25 2.17 -29.73
CA VAL A 466 -22.18 0.71 -29.69
C VAL A 466 -22.09 0.11 -31.10
N GLU A 467 -22.79 0.68 -32.08
CA GLU A 467 -22.80 0.18 -33.46
C GLU A 467 -21.47 0.48 -34.15
N LYS A 468 -20.94 1.70 -34.00
CA LYS A 468 -19.61 2.05 -34.51
C LYS A 468 -18.52 1.17 -33.90
N VAL A 469 -18.58 0.91 -32.59
CA VAL A 469 -17.61 0.04 -31.89
C VAL A 469 -17.67 -1.39 -32.44
N TYR A 470 -18.86 -1.95 -32.68
CA TYR A 470 -19.02 -3.27 -33.29
C TYR A 470 -18.41 -3.31 -34.70
N GLU A 471 -18.78 -2.36 -35.57
CA GLU A 471 -18.31 -2.32 -36.96
C GLU A 471 -16.79 -2.13 -37.06
N GLN A 472 -16.23 -1.18 -36.30
CA GLN A 472 -14.78 -0.96 -36.27
C GLN A 472 -14.02 -2.11 -35.61
N GLY A 473 -14.60 -2.74 -34.58
CA GLY A 473 -14.05 -3.94 -33.95
C GLY A 473 -13.97 -5.10 -34.94
N LYS A 474 -15.03 -5.30 -35.72
CA LYS A 474 -15.11 -6.33 -36.77
C LYS A 474 -14.12 -6.07 -37.90
N ALA A 475 -13.95 -4.81 -38.30
CA ALA A 475 -13.02 -4.38 -39.33
C ALA A 475 -11.55 -4.30 -38.89
N ARG A 476 -11.26 -4.37 -37.57
CA ARG A 476 -9.95 -4.10 -36.96
C ARG A 476 -9.42 -2.68 -37.22
N THR A 477 -10.33 -1.72 -37.31
CA THR A 477 -10.01 -0.30 -37.51
C THR A 477 -10.20 0.52 -36.23
N LEU A 478 -10.70 -0.09 -35.14
CA LEU A 478 -10.82 0.57 -33.85
C LEU A 478 -9.44 1.01 -33.37
N GLU A 479 -9.21 2.31 -33.29
CA GLU A 479 -7.94 2.87 -32.84
C GLU A 479 -7.73 2.54 -31.36
N ARG A 480 -6.66 1.82 -31.07
CA ARG A 480 -6.27 1.41 -29.72
C ARG A 480 -4.77 1.57 -29.56
N SER A 481 -4.30 1.70 -28.33
CA SER A 481 -2.86 1.67 -28.02
C SER A 481 -2.27 0.33 -28.45
N GLY A 482 -1.61 0.34 -29.62
CA GLY A 482 -0.97 -0.84 -30.18
C GLY A 482 0.34 -1.21 -29.50
N LEU A 483 0.90 -2.37 -29.86
CA LEU A 483 2.20 -2.83 -29.35
C LEU A 483 3.35 -1.86 -29.63
N PHE A 484 3.21 -0.89 -30.56
CA PHE A 484 4.25 0.10 -30.86
C PHE A 484 3.82 1.55 -30.57
N ASP A 485 2.71 1.73 -29.86
CA ASP A 485 2.28 3.07 -29.47
C ASP A 485 3.15 3.62 -28.33
N LEU A 486 3.82 4.74 -28.61
CA LEU A 486 4.66 5.44 -27.63
C LEU A 486 3.83 6.24 -26.63
N LYS A 487 2.57 6.59 -26.93
CA LYS A 487 1.68 7.27 -25.98
C LYS A 487 1.29 6.36 -24.83
N GLY A 488 0.95 5.10 -25.12
CA GLY A 488 0.69 4.04 -24.14
C GLY A 488 1.93 3.35 -23.57
N PHE A 489 3.14 3.85 -23.83
CA PHE A 489 4.40 3.18 -23.47
C PHE A 489 4.49 2.84 -21.98
N ALA A 490 4.03 3.73 -21.09
CA ALA A 490 4.08 3.51 -19.64
C ALA A 490 2.74 3.06 -19.02
N GLY A 491 1.71 2.79 -19.84
CA GLY A 491 0.32 2.61 -19.40
C GLY A 491 -0.50 3.90 -19.51
N ALA A 492 -1.63 3.96 -18.78
CA ALA A 492 -2.51 5.13 -18.74
C ALA A 492 -1.74 6.36 -18.24
N ASN A 493 -1.78 7.47 -18.99
CA ASN A 493 -1.07 8.69 -18.65
C ASN A 493 -2.02 9.90 -18.62
N HIS A 494 -2.55 10.18 -17.44
CA HIS A 494 -3.50 11.28 -17.20
C HIS A 494 -2.96 12.66 -17.57
N LYS A 495 -1.62 12.83 -17.65
CA LYS A 495 -1.02 14.10 -18.07
C LYS A 495 -1.09 14.36 -19.57
N ILE A 496 -1.15 13.30 -20.38
CA ILE A 496 -1.23 13.41 -21.83
C ILE A 496 -2.70 13.42 -22.27
N ASP A 497 -3.52 12.60 -21.62
CA ASP A 497 -4.90 12.38 -22.01
C ASP A 497 -5.92 13.23 -21.22
N GLY A 498 -5.49 14.02 -20.24
CA GLY A 498 -6.31 15.05 -19.58
C GLY A 498 -7.61 14.52 -18.96
N ASP A 499 -8.69 15.32 -19.06
CA ASP A 499 -10.04 15.01 -18.52
C ASP A 499 -10.78 13.88 -19.29
N LYS A 500 -10.07 13.07 -20.09
CA LYS A 500 -10.69 11.98 -20.86
C LYS A 500 -11.03 10.77 -20.01
N PHE A 501 -10.37 10.55 -18.88
CA PHE A 501 -10.67 9.40 -18.03
C PHE A 501 -11.99 9.58 -17.27
N PRO A 502 -12.88 8.57 -17.28
CA PRO A 502 -14.17 8.66 -16.61
C PRO A 502 -13.99 8.78 -15.11
N HIS A 503 -14.78 9.66 -14.53
CA HIS A 503 -14.65 10.08 -13.16
C HIS A 503 -15.61 9.30 -12.25
N LEU A 504 -15.08 8.69 -11.19
CA LEU A 504 -15.87 7.89 -10.24
C LEU A 504 -15.73 8.43 -8.81
N LYS A 505 -16.88 8.77 -8.20
CA LYS A 505 -17.00 9.07 -6.77
C LYS A 505 -17.59 7.88 -6.05
N ILE A 506 -16.74 7.09 -5.38
CA ILE A 506 -17.14 5.88 -4.67
C ILE A 506 -17.53 6.24 -3.23
N PRO A 507 -18.80 6.04 -2.80
CA PRO A 507 -19.17 6.20 -1.41
C PRO A 507 -18.34 5.26 -0.52
N ARG A 508 -17.96 5.72 0.68
CA ARG A 508 -17.11 4.91 1.58
C ARG A 508 -17.75 3.58 1.94
N ALA A 509 -19.08 3.51 2.04
CA ALA A 509 -19.81 2.28 2.27
C ALA A 509 -19.47 1.21 1.20
N ASN A 510 -19.32 1.61 -0.06
CA ASN A 510 -19.04 0.76 -1.21
C ASN A 510 -17.55 0.43 -1.41
N VAL A 511 -16.64 1.05 -0.64
CA VAL A 511 -15.20 0.71 -0.68
C VAL A 511 -14.97 -0.55 0.15
N GLY A 512 -14.80 -1.71 -0.50
CA GLY A 512 -14.56 -2.98 0.19
C GLY A 512 -13.10 -3.16 0.59
N PHE A 513 -12.23 -3.30 -0.40
CA PHE A 513 -10.78 -3.42 -0.23
C PHE A 513 -10.06 -2.42 -1.13
N GLU A 514 -9.02 -1.78 -0.63
CA GLU A 514 -8.23 -0.82 -1.40
C GLU A 514 -6.75 -1.17 -1.34
N SER A 515 -6.05 -0.95 -2.44
CA SER A 515 -4.62 -1.18 -2.54
C SER A 515 -3.99 -0.15 -3.46
N THR A 516 -2.83 0.38 -3.08
CA THR A 516 -2.00 1.22 -3.96
C THR A 516 -0.91 0.36 -4.56
N PHE A 517 -0.47 0.68 -5.79
CA PHE A 517 0.59 -0.04 -6.50
C PHE A 517 1.99 0.27 -5.93
N THR A 518 2.17 -0.04 -4.64
CA THR A 518 3.37 0.25 -3.85
C THR A 518 3.74 -0.92 -2.95
N PRO A 519 5.03 -1.10 -2.61
CA PRO A 519 5.49 -2.18 -1.74
C PRO A 519 4.83 -2.21 -0.36
N LYS A 520 4.43 -1.04 0.16
CA LYS A 520 3.89 -0.92 1.52
C LYS A 520 2.49 -1.54 1.68
N TRP A 521 1.71 -1.55 0.61
CA TRP A 521 0.28 -1.88 0.67
C TRP A 521 -0.08 -3.22 0.05
N ASN A 522 0.84 -3.82 -0.71
CA ASN A 522 0.54 -5.02 -1.46
C ASN A 522 1.77 -5.91 -1.57
N THR A 523 1.63 -7.16 -1.10
CA THR A 523 2.70 -8.17 -1.16
C THR A 523 3.14 -8.45 -2.60
N TYR A 524 2.22 -8.41 -3.58
CA TYR A 524 2.58 -8.50 -5.00
C TYR A 524 3.56 -7.41 -5.40
N TYR A 525 3.20 -6.15 -5.15
CA TYR A 525 4.06 -5.03 -5.52
C TYR A 525 5.34 -5.06 -4.70
N ALA A 526 5.31 -5.48 -3.44
CA ALA A 526 6.49 -5.65 -2.62
C ALA A 526 7.49 -6.62 -3.26
N ILE A 527 7.04 -7.82 -3.66
CA ILE A 527 7.91 -8.81 -4.29
C ILE A 527 8.30 -8.40 -5.71
N TYR A 528 7.39 -7.79 -6.47
CA TYR A 528 7.65 -7.22 -7.80
C TYR A 528 8.81 -6.24 -7.72
N PHE A 529 8.68 -5.18 -6.89
CA PHE A 529 9.68 -4.12 -6.73
C PHE A 529 10.98 -4.65 -6.11
N THR A 530 10.91 -5.67 -5.24
CA THR A 530 12.10 -6.31 -4.67
C THR A 530 12.90 -7.06 -5.72
N ILE A 531 12.27 -7.96 -6.49
CA ILE A 531 12.94 -8.77 -7.53
C ILE A 531 13.50 -7.86 -8.63
N THR A 532 12.68 -6.93 -9.13
CA THR A 532 13.08 -6.00 -10.20
C THR A 532 14.10 -4.97 -9.72
N GLY A 533 13.98 -4.49 -8.48
CA GLY A 533 14.94 -3.57 -7.86
C GLY A 533 16.30 -4.23 -7.60
N LEU A 534 16.31 -5.45 -7.06
CA LEU A 534 17.55 -6.24 -6.90
C LEU A 534 18.20 -6.48 -8.25
N HIS A 535 17.45 -6.89 -9.26
CA HIS A 535 17.99 -7.04 -10.61
C HIS A 535 18.59 -5.72 -11.15
N GLY A 536 17.89 -4.59 -10.98
CA GLY A 536 18.42 -3.27 -11.34
C GLY A 536 19.73 -2.92 -10.62
N LEU A 537 19.87 -3.26 -9.33
CA LEU A 537 21.13 -3.12 -8.59
C LEU A 537 22.26 -3.98 -9.19
N HIS A 538 21.95 -5.18 -9.65
CA HIS A 538 22.92 -6.04 -10.34
C HIS A 538 23.35 -5.45 -11.69
N VAL A 539 22.41 -4.90 -12.47
CA VAL A 539 22.73 -4.17 -13.72
C VAL A 539 23.67 -3.00 -13.43
N ILE A 540 23.39 -2.19 -12.41
CA ILE A 540 24.25 -1.07 -11.99
C ILE A 540 25.63 -1.59 -11.57
N GLY A 541 25.69 -2.61 -10.71
CA GLY A 541 26.96 -3.19 -10.25
C GLY A 541 27.81 -3.72 -11.40
N GLY A 542 27.21 -4.46 -12.34
CA GLY A 542 27.87 -4.93 -13.55
C GLY A 542 28.36 -3.78 -14.42
N ALA A 543 27.53 -2.75 -14.62
CA ALA A 543 27.86 -1.60 -15.46
C ALA A 543 29.03 -0.81 -14.87
N LEU A 544 29.12 -0.68 -13.55
CA LEU A 544 30.26 -0.06 -12.87
C LEU A 544 31.56 -0.84 -13.09
N VAL A 545 31.51 -2.18 -13.00
CA VAL A 545 32.69 -3.03 -13.24
C VAL A 545 33.14 -2.99 -14.70
N LEU A 546 32.20 -3.09 -15.65
CA LEU A 546 32.48 -2.98 -17.08
C LEU A 546 32.97 -1.58 -17.47
N GLY A 547 32.38 -0.54 -16.88
CA GLY A 547 32.82 0.86 -17.01
C GLY A 547 34.25 1.04 -16.49
N TYR A 548 34.59 0.43 -15.36
CA TYR A 548 35.96 0.45 -14.86
C TYR A 548 36.94 -0.16 -15.87
N TYR A 549 36.60 -1.27 -16.53
CA TYR A 549 37.44 -1.86 -17.57
C TYR A 549 37.58 -0.95 -18.80
N LEU A 550 36.51 -0.27 -19.20
CA LEU A 550 36.54 0.67 -20.32
C LEU A 550 37.47 1.87 -20.04
N PHE A 551 37.32 2.52 -18.88
CA PHE A 551 38.01 3.78 -18.59
C PHE A 551 39.41 3.58 -18.00
N PHE A 552 39.63 2.52 -17.21
CA PHE A 552 40.89 2.29 -16.49
C PHE A 552 41.65 1.04 -16.98
N GLY A 553 41.09 0.27 -17.91
CA GLY A 553 41.72 -0.94 -18.44
C GLY A 553 42.95 -0.71 -19.30
N ARG A 554 43.19 0.53 -19.78
CA ARG A 554 44.25 0.82 -20.76
C ARG A 554 45.65 0.41 -20.28
N LYS A 555 46.00 0.81 -19.05
CA LYS A 555 47.30 0.45 -18.46
C LYS A 555 47.48 -1.06 -18.35
N MET A 556 46.40 -1.78 -18.05
CA MET A 556 46.42 -3.24 -17.95
C MET A 556 46.58 -3.89 -19.32
N TYR A 557 45.88 -3.38 -20.33
CA TYR A 557 45.98 -3.82 -21.71
C TYR A 557 47.40 -3.65 -22.27
N ASP A 558 48.00 -2.47 -22.07
CA ASP A 558 49.35 -2.19 -22.58
C ASP A 558 50.43 -3.05 -21.87
N SER A 559 50.24 -3.36 -20.58
CA SER A 559 51.17 -4.20 -19.82
C SER A 559 51.05 -5.68 -20.17
N ASN A 560 49.83 -6.21 -20.15
CA ASN A 560 49.52 -7.58 -20.52
C ASN A 560 48.05 -7.69 -20.98
N PRO A 561 47.79 -7.76 -22.30
CA PRO A 561 46.43 -7.83 -22.84
C PRO A 561 45.61 -9.01 -22.30
N GLU A 562 46.25 -10.14 -21.98
CA GLU A 562 45.58 -11.33 -21.45
C GLU A 562 44.97 -11.09 -20.07
N TRP A 563 45.56 -10.23 -19.25
CA TRP A 563 45.01 -9.91 -17.93
C TRP A 563 43.68 -9.19 -18.02
N LEU A 564 43.58 -8.23 -18.94
CA LEU A 564 42.33 -7.52 -19.16
C LEU A 564 41.30 -8.43 -19.81
N ALA A 565 41.69 -9.22 -20.82
CA ALA A 565 40.80 -10.17 -21.47
C ALA A 565 40.20 -11.16 -20.47
N ASN A 566 41.01 -11.74 -19.57
CA ASN A 566 40.51 -12.67 -18.55
C ASN A 566 39.58 -11.99 -17.53
N ARG A 567 39.83 -10.72 -17.15
CA ARG A 567 38.93 -9.97 -16.27
C ARG A 567 37.61 -9.61 -16.94
N VAL A 568 37.65 -9.22 -18.21
CA VAL A 568 36.47 -8.94 -19.02
C VAL A 568 35.66 -10.22 -19.24
N GLU A 569 36.30 -11.38 -19.39
CA GLU A 569 35.60 -12.68 -19.41
C GLU A 569 34.83 -12.91 -18.10
N ILE A 570 35.47 -12.71 -16.95
CA ILE A 570 34.86 -12.92 -15.63
C ILE A 570 33.72 -11.92 -15.38
N GLY A 571 33.93 -10.63 -15.67
CA GLY A 571 32.88 -9.61 -15.59
C GLY A 571 31.77 -9.86 -16.60
N GLY A 572 32.09 -10.42 -17.77
CA GLY A 572 31.13 -10.82 -18.78
C GLY A 572 30.26 -11.99 -18.35
N LEU A 573 30.82 -13.00 -17.67
CA LEU A 573 30.04 -14.09 -17.07
C LEU A 573 28.97 -13.57 -16.10
N PHE A 574 29.33 -12.58 -15.27
CA PHE A 574 28.35 -11.89 -14.42
C PHE A 574 27.29 -11.17 -15.25
N TRP A 575 27.70 -10.41 -16.28
CA TRP A 575 26.78 -9.69 -17.15
C TRP A 575 25.77 -10.62 -17.86
N HIS A 576 26.25 -11.72 -18.42
CA HIS A 576 25.41 -12.74 -19.05
C HIS A 576 24.41 -13.36 -18.06
N PHE A 577 24.81 -13.54 -16.80
CA PHE A 577 23.90 -14.02 -15.77
C PHE A 577 22.79 -13.01 -15.45
N VAL A 578 23.13 -11.72 -15.35
CA VAL A 578 22.14 -10.65 -15.16
C VAL A 578 21.09 -10.71 -16.27
N ASP A 579 21.52 -10.84 -17.52
CA ASP A 579 20.61 -10.97 -18.67
C ASP A 579 19.76 -12.24 -18.59
N LEU A 580 20.34 -13.37 -18.18
CA LEU A 580 19.61 -14.63 -17.97
C LEU A 580 18.50 -14.47 -16.93
N VAL A 581 18.77 -13.82 -15.80
CA VAL A 581 17.75 -13.55 -14.78
C VAL A 581 16.59 -12.74 -15.38
N TRP A 582 16.88 -11.76 -16.24
CA TRP A 582 15.85 -10.97 -16.91
C TRP A 582 14.98 -11.79 -17.87
N ILE A 583 15.56 -12.75 -18.59
CA ILE A 583 14.83 -13.65 -19.49
C ILE A 583 13.75 -14.44 -18.75
N PHE A 584 13.97 -14.79 -17.47
CA PHE A 584 12.96 -15.44 -16.63
C PHE A 584 12.01 -14.44 -15.98
N LEU A 585 12.53 -13.30 -15.53
CA LEU A 585 11.76 -12.26 -14.87
C LEU A 585 10.69 -11.67 -15.80
N PHE A 586 11.02 -11.39 -17.07
CA PHE A 586 10.09 -10.79 -18.02
C PHE A 586 8.82 -11.64 -18.22
N PRO A 587 8.87 -12.94 -18.59
CA PRO A 587 7.67 -13.76 -18.70
C PRO A 587 6.90 -13.88 -17.39
N ILE A 588 7.60 -14.03 -16.26
CA ILE A 588 6.97 -14.22 -14.95
C ILE A 588 6.16 -12.99 -14.52
N LEU A 589 6.66 -11.79 -14.79
CA LEU A 589 6.01 -10.55 -14.39
C LEU A 589 5.03 -10.03 -15.46
N TYR A 590 5.38 -10.09 -16.75
CA TYR A 590 4.63 -9.40 -17.82
C TYR A 590 3.69 -10.31 -18.62
N LEU A 591 3.93 -11.62 -18.67
CA LEU A 591 3.19 -12.53 -19.56
C LEU A 591 2.28 -13.49 -18.82
N MET A 592 2.73 -14.00 -17.67
CA MET A 592 1.83 -14.63 -16.72
C MET A 592 0.93 -13.56 -16.17
#